data_AF-A0A969Y077-F1
#
_entry.id   AF-A0A969Y077-F1
#
_cell.length_a   1.000
_cell.length_b   1.000
_cell.length_c   1.000
_cell.angle_alpha   90.00
_cell.angle_beta   90.00
_cell.angle_gamma   90.00
#
_symmetry.space_group_name_H-M   'P 1'
#
loop_
_entity.id
_entity.type
_entity.pdbx_description
1 polymer ?
#
loop_
_entity_poly.entity_id
_entity_poly.type
_entity_poly.pdbx_seq_one_letter_code
_entity_poly.pdbx_strand_id
1 'polypeptide(L)'
;MFRNARIKLTIWYVTILIIISSLFSVAFYGSATQEIDRIIHRLEFEKQTSQEGLRPPSPPDTPSIEDLLSYKDRIKMTLLFINGLILLLSAGGAYVIAGKTLQPIKIMIDEQNQFISNSSHELRTPIATLRAEMEGKLLEKHISDKDARKLISSNLEELSDLQYLVNNLLKLTRVHQAADSFKKIENVSLVEIIKLSCQKTLALANKKQIKIDKTVKEKIFSGNKRSNCTQKRSNCTQKRSNCTQKRSNCTQKRRKSNRRIKSS
;
A
#
# COMPACT_ATOMS: atom_id res chain seq x y z
N MET A 1 -9.92 3.74 14.13
CA MET A 1 -9.68 2.34 13.77
C MET A 1 -8.20 1.93 13.89
N PHE A 2 -7.26 2.56 13.15
CA PHE A 2 -5.84 2.16 13.14
C PHE A 2 -5.09 2.31 14.49
N ARG A 3 -5.44 3.31 15.32
CA ARG A 3 -4.87 3.45 16.67
C ARG A 3 -5.20 2.24 17.56
N ASN A 4 -6.45 1.77 17.52
CA ASN A 4 -6.88 0.58 18.26
C ASN A 4 -6.22 -0.69 17.70
N ALA A 5 -6.05 -0.80 16.39
CA ALA A 5 -5.34 -1.93 15.78
C ALA A 5 -3.86 -1.98 16.23
N ARG A 6 -3.18 -0.83 16.23
CA ARG A 6 -1.80 -0.71 16.72
C ARG A 6 -1.68 -1.12 18.18
N ILE A 7 -2.57 -0.60 19.04
CA ILE A 7 -2.59 -0.92 20.47
C ILE A 7 -2.88 -2.42 20.71
N LYS A 8 -3.85 -3.00 20.01
CA LYS A 8 -4.17 -4.44 20.13
C LYS A 8 -2.99 -5.33 19.73
N LEU A 9 -2.34 -5.03 18.60
CA LEU A 9 -1.14 -5.74 18.14
C LEU A 9 0.00 -5.63 19.17
N THR A 10 0.30 -4.42 19.64
CA THR A 10 1.36 -4.23 20.63
C THR A 10 1.06 -4.94 21.94
N ILE A 11 -0.19 -4.95 22.40
CA ILE A 11 -0.59 -5.71 23.59
C ILE A 11 -0.34 -7.20 23.35
N TRP A 12 -0.80 -7.77 22.24
CA TRP A 12 -0.60 -9.20 21.96
C TRP A 12 0.89 -9.59 21.90
N TYR A 13 1.72 -8.77 21.24
CA TYR A 13 3.17 -9.01 21.18
C TYR A 13 3.84 -8.89 22.55
N VAL A 14 3.48 -7.87 23.33
CA VAL A 14 4.02 -7.69 24.68
C VAL A 14 3.58 -8.82 25.60
N THR A 15 2.33 -9.29 25.51
CA THR A 15 1.84 -10.43 26.28
C THR A 15 2.60 -11.71 25.95
N ILE A 16 2.82 -12.03 24.66
CA ILE A 16 3.64 -13.17 24.27
C ILE A 16 5.06 -13.03 24.83
N LEU A 17 5.66 -11.85 24.70
CA LEU A 17 7.01 -11.58 25.21
C LEU A 17 7.13 -11.75 26.72
N ILE A 18 6.14 -11.30 27.49
CA ILE A 18 6.09 -11.50 28.94
C ILE A 18 6.01 -12.99 29.26
N ILE A 19 5.19 -13.76 28.54
CA ILE A 19 5.05 -15.21 28.77
C ILE A 19 6.37 -15.92 28.47
N ILE A 20 7.00 -15.65 27.31
CA ILE A 20 8.27 -16.27 26.93
C ILE A 20 9.38 -15.88 27.91
N SER A 21 9.49 -14.58 28.25
CA SER A 21 10.46 -14.08 29.22
C SER A 21 10.26 -14.69 30.60
N SER A 22 9.01 -14.82 31.06
CA SER A 22 8.67 -15.43 32.35
C SER A 22 9.00 -16.92 32.38
N LEU A 23 8.71 -17.67 31.31
CA LEU A 23 9.06 -19.09 31.22
C LEU A 23 10.57 -19.29 31.24
N PHE A 24 11.30 -18.50 30.44
CA PHE A 24 12.76 -18.52 30.40
C PHE A 24 13.37 -18.16 31.75
N SER A 25 12.82 -17.13 32.41
CA SER A 25 13.19 -16.68 33.75
C SER A 25 13.07 -17.78 34.79
N VAL A 26 11.93 -18.47 34.84
CA VAL A 26 11.68 -19.58 35.78
C VAL A 26 12.60 -20.76 35.51
N ALA A 27 12.77 -21.14 34.24
CA ALA A 27 13.66 -22.24 33.86
C ALA A 27 15.13 -21.96 34.25
N PHE A 28 15.63 -20.76 33.95
CA PHE A 28 16.99 -20.36 34.30
C PHE A 28 17.20 -20.27 35.81
N TYR A 29 16.28 -19.62 36.54
CA TYR A 29 16.37 -19.52 38.00
C TYR A 29 16.30 -20.90 38.67
N GLY A 30 15.42 -21.79 38.18
CA GLY A 30 15.32 -23.16 38.65
C GLY A 30 16.61 -23.94 38.44
N SER A 31 17.18 -23.90 37.22
CA SER A 31 18.46 -24.56 36.92
C SER A 31 19.60 -24.03 37.78
N ALA A 32 19.72 -22.71 37.94
CA ALA A 32 20.77 -22.09 38.76
C ALA A 32 20.61 -22.42 40.26
N THR A 33 19.37 -22.43 40.76
CA THR A 33 19.09 -22.71 42.18
C THR A 33 19.30 -24.18 42.51
N GLN A 34 19.02 -25.10 41.58
CA GLN A 34 19.29 -26.54 41.77
C GLN A 34 20.78 -26.87 41.96
N GLU A 35 21.68 -26.12 41.35
CA GLU A 35 23.11 -26.24 41.62
C GLU A 35 23.47 -25.74 43.02
N ILE A 36 22.92 -24.60 43.42
CA ILE A 36 23.19 -24.00 44.73
C ILE A 36 22.61 -24.85 45.87
N ASP A 37 21.40 -25.40 45.72
CA ASP A 37 20.78 -26.26 46.75
C ASP A 37 21.58 -27.54 47.03
N ARG A 38 22.15 -28.14 45.98
CA ARG A 38 23.04 -29.30 46.14
C ARG A 38 24.27 -28.96 46.98
N ILE A 39 24.80 -27.74 46.85
CA ILE A 39 25.94 -27.25 47.63
C ILE A 39 25.52 -26.94 49.07
N ILE A 40 24.36 -26.30 49.28
CA ILE A 40 23.83 -25.98 50.60
C ILE A 40 23.64 -27.25 51.44
N HIS A 41 23.01 -28.30 50.90
CA HIS A 41 22.82 -29.55 51.64
C HIS A 41 24.14 -30.23 52.05
N ARG A 42 25.18 -30.14 51.20
CA ARG A 42 26.52 -30.64 51.53
C ARG A 42 27.13 -29.84 52.70
N LEU A 43 26.98 -28.51 52.67
CA LEU A 43 27.50 -27.61 53.71
C LEU A 43 26.73 -27.76 55.03
N GLU A 44 25.41 -27.96 54.99
CA GLU A 44 24.59 -28.24 56.18
C GLU A 44 25.05 -29.53 56.87
N PHE A 45 25.28 -30.59 56.08
CA PHE A 45 25.79 -31.86 56.60
C PHE A 45 27.19 -31.69 57.22
N GLU A 46 28.12 -31.01 56.55
CA GLU A 46 29.44 -30.71 57.11
C GLU A 46 29.34 -29.90 58.41
N LYS A 47 28.48 -28.88 58.47
CA LYS A 47 28.29 -28.03 59.65
C LYS A 47 27.73 -28.82 60.84
N GLN A 48 26.75 -29.70 60.62
CA GLN A 48 26.23 -30.59 61.67
C GLN A 48 27.30 -31.56 62.19
N THR A 49 28.07 -32.18 61.28
CA THR A 49 29.10 -33.16 61.66
C THR A 49 30.26 -32.50 62.44
N SER A 50 30.61 -31.26 62.12
CA SER A 50 31.60 -30.47 62.88
C SER A 50 31.07 -30.06 64.27
N GLN A 51 29.75 -29.81 64.40
CA GLN A 51 29.14 -29.40 65.66
C GLN A 51 29.03 -30.55 66.69
N GLU A 52 28.91 -31.79 66.23
CA GLU A 52 29.00 -33.00 67.06
C GLU A 52 30.46 -33.42 67.40
N GLY A 53 31.47 -32.64 66.99
CA GLY A 53 32.88 -32.89 67.36
C GLY A 53 33.54 -34.06 66.61
N LEU A 54 32.90 -34.61 65.58
CA LEU A 54 33.39 -35.77 64.83
C LEU A 54 34.47 -35.44 63.77
N ARG A 55 34.70 -34.14 63.48
CA ARG A 55 35.68 -33.64 62.50
C ARG A 55 36.28 -32.29 62.91
N PRO A 56 37.53 -31.99 62.52
CA PRO A 56 38.11 -30.65 62.72
C PRO A 56 37.29 -29.57 62.00
N PRO A 57 37.27 -28.32 62.51
CA PRO A 57 36.51 -27.23 61.92
C PRO A 57 36.95 -26.99 60.47
N SER A 58 35.97 -26.68 59.61
CA SER A 58 36.23 -26.41 58.19
C SER A 58 37.15 -25.19 58.02
N PRO A 59 38.00 -25.17 56.97
CA PRO A 59 38.86 -24.03 56.70
C PRO A 59 38.06 -22.74 56.53
N PRO A 60 38.60 -21.58 56.95
CA PRO A 60 37.90 -20.29 56.98
C PRO A 60 37.41 -19.82 55.60
N ASP A 61 37.92 -20.39 54.51
CA ASP A 61 37.52 -20.05 53.14
C ASP A 61 36.31 -20.85 52.63
N THR A 62 35.69 -21.70 53.45
CA THR A 62 34.46 -22.41 53.05
C THR A 62 33.28 -21.43 52.97
N PRO A 63 32.59 -21.35 51.83
CA PRO A 63 31.52 -20.37 51.64
C PRO A 63 30.38 -20.64 52.64
N SER A 64 29.94 -19.60 53.35
CA SER A 64 28.90 -19.73 54.36
C SER A 64 27.51 -19.85 53.71
N ILE A 65 26.57 -20.54 54.37
CA ILE A 65 25.19 -20.68 53.90
C ILE A 65 24.54 -19.28 53.69
N GLU A 66 24.86 -18.33 54.56
CA GLU A 66 24.42 -16.93 54.47
C GLU A 66 24.87 -16.26 53.14
N ASP A 67 26.09 -16.58 52.69
CA ASP A 67 26.65 -16.07 51.45
C ASP A 67 25.91 -16.67 50.25
N LEU A 68 25.61 -17.98 50.28
CA LEU A 68 24.89 -18.66 49.19
C LEU A 68 23.45 -18.14 49.05
N LEU A 69 22.77 -17.84 50.16
CA LEU A 69 21.46 -17.20 50.15
C LEU A 69 21.53 -15.81 49.51
N SER A 70 22.55 -15.03 49.87
CA SER A 70 22.83 -13.72 49.25
C SER A 70 23.13 -13.83 47.76
N TYR A 71 23.80 -14.90 47.31
CA TYR A 71 24.02 -15.19 45.89
C TYR A 71 22.71 -15.51 45.15
N LYS A 72 21.80 -16.29 45.74
CA LYS A 72 20.47 -16.57 45.16
C LYS A 72 19.67 -15.27 44.95
N ASP A 73 19.70 -14.36 45.93
CA ASP A 73 19.01 -13.07 45.83
C ASP A 73 19.62 -12.14 44.78
N ARG A 74 20.96 -12.09 44.68
CA ARG A 74 21.65 -11.31 43.63
C ARG A 74 21.31 -11.81 42.23
N ILE A 75 21.26 -13.13 42.03
CA ILE A 75 20.86 -13.73 40.74
C ILE A 75 19.42 -13.37 40.40
N LYS A 76 18.49 -13.48 41.37
CA LYS A 76 17.08 -13.10 41.19
C LYS A 76 16.93 -11.63 40.80
N MET A 77 17.61 -10.73 41.51
CA MET A 77 17.55 -9.29 41.24
C MET A 77 18.16 -8.93 39.88
N THR A 78 19.29 -9.53 39.53
CA THR A 78 19.94 -9.32 38.22
C THR A 78 19.05 -9.78 37.08
N LEU A 79 18.40 -10.93 37.25
CA LEU A 79 17.51 -11.50 36.25
C LEU A 79 16.23 -10.66 36.04
N LEU A 80 15.66 -10.14 37.13
CA LEU A 80 14.54 -9.19 37.07
C LEU A 80 14.93 -7.89 36.36
N PHE A 81 16.12 -7.36 36.65
CA PHE A 81 16.62 -6.13 36.02
C PHE A 81 16.80 -6.31 34.50
N ILE A 82 17.46 -7.39 34.07
CA ILE A 82 17.68 -7.69 32.66
C ILE A 82 16.36 -7.95 31.91
N ASN A 83 15.46 -8.77 32.47
CA ASN A 83 14.14 -9.02 31.86
C ASN A 83 13.29 -7.74 31.76
N GLY A 84 13.33 -6.89 32.80
CA GLY A 84 12.66 -5.60 32.78
C GLY A 84 13.19 -4.68 31.67
N LEU A 85 14.52 -4.62 31.51
CA LEU A 85 15.15 -3.83 30.46
C LEU A 85 14.77 -4.36 29.05
N ILE A 86 14.83 -5.67 28.84
CA ILE A 86 14.45 -6.31 27.57
C ILE A 86 12.99 -6.03 27.24
N LEU A 87 12.08 -6.18 28.21
CA LEU A 87 10.66 -5.91 28.01
C LEU A 87 10.41 -4.45 27.65
N LEU A 88 11.08 -3.51 28.30
CA LEU A 88 10.93 -2.08 28.04
C LEU A 88 11.43 -1.70 26.63
N LEU A 89 12.60 -2.19 26.25
CA LEU A 89 13.16 -2.00 24.91
C LEU A 89 12.28 -2.64 23.83
N SER A 90 11.80 -3.87 24.08
CA SER A 90 10.97 -4.61 23.14
C SER A 90 9.58 -3.99 22.98
N ALA A 91 8.95 -3.53 24.06
CA ALA A 91 7.68 -2.82 23.99
C ALA A 91 7.78 -1.52 23.18
N GLY A 92 8.84 -0.73 23.42
CA GLY A 92 9.11 0.47 22.63
C GLY A 92 9.37 0.17 21.16
N GLY A 93 10.23 -0.80 20.87
CA GLY A 93 10.54 -1.25 19.52
C GLY A 93 9.32 -1.76 18.76
N ALA A 94 8.52 -2.63 19.39
CA ALA A 94 7.29 -3.16 18.82
C ALA A 94 6.28 -2.04 18.48
N TYR A 95 6.14 -1.04 19.35
CA TYR A 95 5.27 0.10 19.10
C TYR A 95 5.71 0.91 17.87
N VAL A 96 7.01 1.17 17.72
CA VAL A 96 7.56 1.89 16.56
C VAL A 96 7.38 1.10 15.27
N ILE A 97 7.72 -0.18 15.27
CA ILE A 97 7.61 -1.06 14.10
C ILE A 97 6.16 -1.18 13.66
N ALA A 98 5.23 -1.43 14.58
CA ALA A 98 3.80 -1.49 14.28
C ALA A 98 3.29 -0.19 13.63
N GLY A 99 3.83 0.96 14.00
CA GLY A 99 3.48 2.23 13.33
C GLY A 99 3.91 2.28 11.88
N LYS A 100 5.17 1.92 11.63
CA LYS A 100 5.76 1.94 10.29
C LYS A 100 5.10 0.92 9.36
N THR A 101 4.72 -0.26 9.87
CA THR A 101 4.08 -1.31 9.06
C THR A 101 2.61 -1.01 8.76
N LEU A 102 1.87 -0.37 9.68
CA LEU A 102 0.47 -0.02 9.44
C LEU A 102 0.30 1.25 8.58
N GLN A 103 1.28 2.14 8.53
CA GLN A 103 1.21 3.37 7.74
C GLN A 103 0.93 3.15 6.23
N PRO A 104 1.68 2.30 5.50
CA PRO A 104 1.41 2.08 4.07
C PRO A 104 0.03 1.46 3.85
N ILE A 105 -0.39 0.54 4.72
CA ILE A 105 -1.73 -0.10 4.63
C ILE A 105 -2.83 0.96 4.78
N LYS A 106 -2.67 1.88 5.73
CA LYS A 106 -3.62 2.99 5.91
C LYS A 106 -3.71 3.85 4.65
N ILE A 107 -2.58 4.25 4.08
CA ILE A 107 -2.54 5.08 2.87
C ILE A 107 -3.24 4.36 1.71
N MET A 108 -2.93 3.07 1.50
CA MET A 108 -3.57 2.28 0.46
C MET A 108 -5.09 2.16 0.62
N ILE A 109 -5.57 1.96 1.85
CA ILE A 109 -7.01 1.90 2.15
C ILE A 109 -7.67 3.26 1.91
N ASP A 110 -7.04 4.35 2.36
CA ASP A 110 -7.56 5.71 2.16
C ASP A 110 -7.63 6.06 0.67
N GLU A 111 -6.59 5.73 -0.11
CA GLU A 111 -6.57 5.89 -1.58
C GLU A 111 -7.65 5.04 -2.26
N GLN A 112 -7.82 3.78 -1.85
CA GLN A 112 -8.86 2.89 -2.37
C GLN A 112 -10.26 3.46 -2.09
N ASN A 113 -10.50 3.93 -0.87
CA ASN A 113 -11.79 4.51 -0.48
C ASN A 113 -12.08 5.79 -1.28
N GLN A 114 -11.08 6.66 -1.44
CA GLN A 114 -11.21 7.86 -2.27
C GLN A 114 -11.51 7.51 -3.73
N PHE A 115 -10.84 6.49 -4.26
CA PHE A 115 -11.06 6.02 -5.62
C PHE A 115 -12.46 5.44 -5.84
N ILE A 116 -12.95 4.62 -4.91
CA ILE A 116 -14.31 4.07 -4.94
C ILE A 116 -15.34 5.19 -4.84
N SER A 117 -15.13 6.15 -3.93
CA SER A 117 -16.02 7.30 -3.75
C SER A 117 -16.09 8.14 -5.03
N ASN A 118 -14.95 8.53 -5.58
CA ASN A 118 -14.87 9.33 -6.80
C ASN A 118 -15.50 8.58 -7.99
N SER A 119 -15.20 7.30 -8.14
CA SER A 119 -15.77 6.48 -9.22
C SER A 119 -17.29 6.35 -9.07
N SER A 120 -17.81 6.21 -7.84
CA SER A 120 -19.25 6.18 -7.59
C SER A 120 -19.94 7.50 -7.98
N HIS A 121 -19.30 8.64 -7.73
CA HIS A 121 -19.80 9.95 -8.15
C HIS A 121 -19.79 10.12 -9.66
N GLU A 122 -18.69 9.77 -10.32
CA GLU A 122 -18.56 9.85 -11.79
C GLU A 122 -19.52 8.91 -12.52
N LEU A 123 -19.86 7.75 -11.94
CA LEU A 123 -20.85 6.83 -12.50
C LEU A 123 -22.30 7.26 -12.23
N ARG A 124 -22.58 7.90 -11.09
CA ARG A 124 -23.95 8.30 -10.72
C ARG A 124 -24.52 9.37 -11.65
N THR A 125 -23.69 10.31 -12.09
CA THR A 125 -24.10 11.42 -12.96
C THR A 125 -24.71 10.96 -14.29
N PRO A 126 -24.02 10.18 -15.15
CA PRO A 126 -24.60 9.73 -16.42
C PRO A 126 -25.83 8.84 -16.22
N ILE A 127 -25.87 8.03 -15.14
CA ILE A 127 -27.05 7.22 -14.79
C ILE A 127 -28.25 8.11 -14.43
N ALA A 128 -28.03 9.18 -13.66
CA ALA A 128 -29.08 10.12 -13.29
C ALA A 128 -29.60 10.88 -14.52
N THR A 129 -28.71 11.30 -15.44
CA THR A 129 -29.09 11.94 -16.71
C THR A 129 -29.93 10.99 -17.57
N LEU A 130 -29.45 9.77 -17.81
CA LEU A 130 -30.18 8.73 -18.54
C LEU A 130 -31.58 8.52 -17.96
N ARG A 131 -31.68 8.41 -16.63
CA ARG A 131 -32.95 8.22 -15.95
C ARG A 131 -33.88 9.42 -16.12
N ALA A 132 -33.39 10.64 -15.91
CA ALA A 132 -34.19 11.86 -16.05
C ALA A 132 -34.70 12.06 -17.49
N GLU A 133 -33.88 11.79 -18.50
CA GLU A 133 -34.30 11.86 -19.90
C GLU A 133 -35.39 10.84 -20.24
N MET A 134 -35.27 9.61 -19.74
CA MET A 134 -36.27 8.56 -19.93
C MET A 134 -37.58 8.85 -19.17
N GLU A 135 -37.50 9.24 -17.90
CA GLU A 135 -38.68 9.60 -17.09
C GLU A 135 -39.40 10.81 -17.68
N GLY A 136 -38.66 11.83 -18.12
CA GLY A 136 -39.22 13.01 -18.79
C GLY A 136 -39.97 12.65 -20.08
N LYS A 137 -39.43 11.72 -20.88
CA LYS A 137 -40.07 11.27 -22.10
C LYS A 137 -41.27 10.35 -21.88
N LEU A 138 -41.30 9.58 -20.80
CA LEU A 138 -42.47 8.77 -20.42
C LEU A 138 -43.70 9.63 -20.05
N LEU A 139 -43.50 10.89 -19.65
CA LEU A 139 -44.59 11.81 -19.32
C LEU A 139 -45.23 12.45 -20.58
N GLU A 140 -44.60 12.33 -21.75
CA GLU A 140 -45.13 12.88 -22.99
C GLU A 140 -46.24 11.98 -23.58
N LYS A 141 -47.42 12.57 -23.85
CA LYS A 141 -48.60 11.86 -24.38
C LYS A 141 -48.40 11.34 -25.82
N HIS A 142 -47.46 11.92 -26.56
CA HIS A 142 -47.11 11.52 -27.92
C HIS A 142 -45.64 11.84 -28.18
N ILE A 143 -44.84 10.86 -28.59
CA ILE A 143 -43.41 11.02 -28.92
C ILE A 143 -43.26 10.92 -30.44
N SER A 144 -42.65 11.93 -31.06
CA SER A 144 -42.33 11.89 -32.50
C SER A 144 -41.15 10.94 -32.77
N ASP A 145 -41.13 10.26 -33.92
CA ASP A 145 -40.03 9.36 -34.32
C ASP A 145 -38.66 10.08 -34.28
N LYS A 146 -38.65 11.38 -34.62
CA LYS A 146 -37.46 12.23 -34.56
C LYS A 146 -36.96 12.42 -33.12
N ASP A 147 -37.87 12.62 -32.17
CA ASP A 147 -37.53 12.82 -30.75
C ASP A 147 -37.15 11.52 -30.07
N ALA A 148 -37.79 10.40 -30.45
CA ALA A 148 -37.40 9.05 -30.03
C ALA A 148 -35.98 8.71 -30.50
N ARG A 149 -35.64 8.97 -31.77
CA ARG A 149 -34.28 8.78 -32.28
C ARG A 149 -33.25 9.66 -31.59
N LYS A 150 -33.62 10.90 -31.23
CA LYS A 150 -32.75 11.81 -30.48
C LYS A 150 -32.50 11.32 -29.05
N LEU A 151 -33.54 10.84 -28.36
CA LEU A 151 -33.43 10.23 -27.03
C LEU A 151 -32.52 9.00 -27.05
N ILE A 152 -32.74 8.08 -28.00
CA ILE A 152 -31.91 6.88 -28.15
C ILE A 152 -30.45 7.26 -28.43
N SER A 153 -30.21 8.27 -29.27
CA SER A 153 -28.86 8.77 -29.54
C SER A 153 -28.18 9.35 -28.30
N SER A 154 -28.90 10.13 -27.49
CA SER A 154 -28.41 10.70 -26.22
C SER A 154 -28.05 9.59 -25.24
N ASN A 155 -28.95 8.63 -25.06
CA ASN A 155 -28.75 7.48 -24.18
C ASN A 155 -27.55 6.62 -24.60
N LEU A 156 -27.34 6.43 -25.91
CA LEU A 156 -26.17 5.70 -26.43
C LEU A 156 -24.86 6.44 -26.16
N GLU A 157 -24.86 7.78 -26.18
CA GLU A 157 -23.69 8.59 -25.83
C GLU A 157 -23.34 8.42 -24.35
N GLU A 158 -24.33 8.51 -23.45
CA GLU A 158 -24.10 8.31 -22.01
C GLU A 158 -23.69 6.87 -21.64
N LEU A 159 -24.24 5.87 -22.33
CA LEU A 159 -23.81 4.47 -22.18
C LEU A 159 -22.35 4.27 -22.66
N SER A 160 -21.95 4.94 -23.75
CA SER A 160 -20.57 4.91 -24.23
C SER A 160 -19.61 5.55 -23.22
N ASP A 161 -20.01 6.65 -22.59
CA ASP A 161 -19.21 7.33 -21.55
C ASP A 161 -19.08 6.48 -20.28
N LEU A 162 -20.17 5.85 -19.82
CA LEU A 162 -20.13 4.84 -18.77
C LEU A 162 -19.19 3.68 -19.11
N GLN A 163 -19.27 3.15 -20.33
CA GLN A 163 -18.41 2.06 -20.79
C GLN A 163 -16.93 2.49 -20.83
N TYR A 164 -16.65 3.74 -21.20
CA TYR A 164 -15.30 4.31 -21.16
C TYR A 164 -14.75 4.40 -19.73
N LEU A 165 -15.55 4.87 -18.76
CA LEU A 165 -15.18 4.93 -17.35
C LEU A 165 -14.86 3.54 -16.77
N VAL A 166 -15.72 2.55 -17.02
CA VAL A 166 -15.52 1.16 -16.57
C VAL A 166 -14.27 0.55 -17.21
N ASN A 167 -14.05 0.78 -18.50
CA ASN A 167 -12.85 0.28 -19.18
C ASN A 167 -11.56 0.92 -18.64
N ASN A 168 -11.59 2.19 -18.26
CA ASN A 168 -10.44 2.85 -17.63
C ASN A 168 -10.17 2.31 -16.24
N LEU A 169 -11.21 2.07 -15.44
CA LEU A 169 -11.14 1.40 -14.14
C LEU A 169 -10.48 0.02 -14.26
N LEU A 170 -10.94 -0.82 -15.21
CA LEU A 170 -10.38 -2.15 -15.48
C LEU A 170 -8.94 -2.11 -16.00
N LYS A 171 -8.54 -1.05 -16.72
CA LYS A 171 -7.15 -0.87 -17.16
C LYS A 171 -6.23 -0.54 -15.99
N LEU A 172 -6.67 0.30 -15.06
CA LEU A 172 -5.88 0.67 -13.89
C LEU A 172 -5.61 -0.54 -12.98
N THR A 173 -6.60 -1.40 -12.76
CA THR A 173 -6.44 -2.62 -11.95
C THR A 173 -5.45 -3.61 -12.60
N ARG A 174 -5.49 -3.78 -13.93
CA ARG A 174 -4.54 -4.62 -14.67
C ARG A 174 -3.11 -4.08 -14.64
N VAL A 175 -2.93 -2.75 -14.71
CA VAL A 175 -1.60 -2.14 -14.62
C VAL A 175 -1.00 -2.36 -13.23
N HIS A 176 -1.80 -2.34 -12.17
CA HIS A 176 -1.35 -2.62 -10.82
C HIS A 176 -0.88 -4.07 -10.65
N GLN A 177 -1.60 -5.05 -11.23
CA GLN A 177 -1.16 -6.45 -11.24
C GLN A 177 0.09 -6.67 -12.11
N ALA A 178 0.19 -5.95 -13.23
CA ALA A 178 1.36 -6.03 -14.08
C ALA A 178 2.59 -5.34 -13.46
N ALA A 179 2.43 -4.44 -12.46
CA ALA A 179 3.49 -3.70 -11.78
C ALA A 179 4.62 -4.63 -11.26
N ASP A 180 4.27 -5.82 -10.79
CA ASP A 180 5.23 -6.84 -10.35
C ASP A 180 6.08 -7.40 -11.50
N SER A 181 5.58 -7.37 -12.73
CA SER A 181 6.31 -7.75 -13.95
C SER A 181 7.24 -6.63 -14.48
N PHE A 182 7.17 -5.40 -13.95
CA PHE A 182 8.03 -4.28 -14.39
C PHE A 182 9.43 -4.31 -13.74
N LYS A 183 9.75 -5.32 -12.94
CA LYS A 183 11.06 -5.46 -12.31
C LYS A 183 12.16 -5.99 -13.24
N LYS A 184 11.81 -6.56 -14.41
CA LYS A 184 12.79 -6.99 -15.42
C LYS A 184 13.18 -5.82 -16.32
N ILE A 185 14.36 -5.25 -16.08
CA ILE A 185 15.02 -4.33 -17.00
C ILE A 185 15.64 -5.18 -18.12
N GLU A 186 15.13 -5.03 -19.33
CA GLU A 186 15.75 -5.58 -20.54
C GLU A 186 16.35 -4.43 -21.36
N ASN A 187 17.34 -4.71 -22.19
CA ASN A 187 17.80 -3.73 -23.18
C ASN A 187 16.74 -3.59 -24.28
N VAL A 188 16.29 -2.36 -24.52
CA VAL A 188 15.21 -2.10 -25.48
C VAL A 188 15.65 -1.04 -26.47
N SER A 189 15.62 -1.38 -27.75
CA SER A 189 15.92 -0.43 -28.81
C SER A 189 14.77 0.56 -28.97
N LEU A 190 15.06 1.84 -28.73
CA LEU A 190 14.09 2.93 -28.93
C LEU A 190 13.57 2.99 -30.38
N VAL A 191 14.39 2.57 -31.35
CA VAL A 191 14.02 2.53 -32.77
C VAL A 191 12.85 1.56 -33.01
N GLU A 192 12.85 0.41 -32.33
CA GLU A 192 11.81 -0.60 -32.46
C GLU A 192 10.47 -0.13 -31.87
N ILE A 193 10.51 0.51 -30.69
CA ILE A 193 9.32 1.12 -30.07
C ILE A 193 8.74 2.23 -30.95
N ILE A 194 9.59 3.08 -31.54
CA ILE A 194 9.16 4.17 -32.41
C ILE A 194 8.52 3.59 -33.68
N LYS A 195 9.11 2.56 -34.30
CA LYS A 195 8.51 1.88 -35.46
C LYS A 195 7.15 1.28 -35.15
N LEU A 196 7.02 0.54 -34.05
CA LEU A 196 5.75 -0.06 -33.58
C LEU A 196 4.69 1.01 -33.27
N SER A 197 5.08 2.09 -32.61
CA SER A 197 4.18 3.20 -32.27
C SER A 197 3.72 3.95 -33.51
N CYS A 198 4.63 4.20 -34.47
CA CYS A 198 4.28 4.79 -35.75
C CYS A 198 3.28 3.90 -36.50
N GLN A 199 3.52 2.59 -36.60
CA GLN A 199 2.59 1.65 -37.27
C GLN A 199 1.18 1.69 -36.68
N LYS A 200 1.05 1.66 -35.35
CA LYS A 200 -0.27 1.75 -34.68
C LYS A 200 -0.99 3.08 -34.91
N THR A 201 -0.25 4.13 -35.26
CA THR A 201 -0.79 5.48 -35.42
C THR A 201 -0.95 5.89 -36.90
N LEU A 202 -0.39 5.11 -37.84
CA LEU A 202 -0.46 5.41 -39.29
C LEU A 202 -1.91 5.44 -39.81
N ALA A 203 -2.77 4.51 -39.38
CA ALA A 203 -4.17 4.49 -39.81
C ALA A 203 -4.94 5.75 -39.39
N LEU A 204 -4.68 6.25 -38.18
CA LEU A 204 -5.28 7.48 -37.64
C LEU A 204 -4.67 8.74 -38.27
N ALA A 205 -3.37 8.72 -38.58
CA ALA A 205 -2.65 9.83 -39.22
C ALA A 205 -3.07 10.01 -40.69
N ASN A 206 -3.24 8.91 -41.43
CA ASN A 206 -3.74 8.94 -42.81
C ASN A 206 -5.18 9.47 -42.88
N LYS A 207 -6.04 9.06 -41.94
CA LYS A 207 -7.42 9.60 -41.82
C LYS A 207 -7.46 11.11 -41.55
N LYS A 208 -6.39 11.69 -41.01
CA LYS A 208 -6.28 13.13 -40.70
C LYS A 208 -5.26 13.89 -41.56
N GLN A 209 -4.70 13.26 -42.60
CA GLN A 209 -3.67 13.81 -43.50
C GLN A 209 -2.43 14.40 -42.78
N ILE A 210 -1.96 13.76 -41.70
CA ILE A 210 -0.79 14.23 -40.94
C ILE A 210 0.46 13.47 -41.41
N LYS A 211 1.46 14.17 -41.94
CA LYS A 211 2.78 13.58 -42.27
C LYS A 211 3.59 13.31 -40.99
N ILE A 212 4.16 12.11 -40.88
CA ILE A 212 5.03 11.71 -39.77
C ILE A 212 6.46 11.55 -40.30
N ASP A 213 7.34 12.53 -40.03
CA ASP A 213 8.77 12.44 -40.36
C ASP A 213 9.49 11.50 -39.38
N LYS A 214 10.32 10.60 -39.94
CA LYS A 214 11.04 9.57 -39.19
C LYS A 214 12.55 9.84 -39.21
N THR A 215 13.02 10.72 -38.35
CA THR A 215 14.46 10.92 -38.13
C THR A 215 14.82 10.39 -36.74
N VAL A 216 15.48 9.24 -36.66
CA VAL A 216 15.89 8.64 -35.38
C VAL A 216 17.34 8.22 -35.45
N LYS A 217 18.21 8.80 -34.61
CA LYS A 217 19.58 8.33 -34.39
C LYS A 217 19.54 7.12 -33.46
N GLU A 218 20.20 6.02 -33.84
CA GLU A 218 20.31 4.82 -33.01
C GLU A 218 21.07 5.13 -31.72
N LYS A 219 20.38 5.00 -30.58
CA LYS A 219 20.98 5.06 -29.26
C LYS A 219 20.30 4.00 -28.40
N ILE A 220 21.08 3.02 -27.94
CA ILE A 220 20.61 1.96 -27.06
C ILE A 220 20.48 2.55 -25.66
N PHE A 221 19.29 2.44 -25.07
CA PHE A 221 19.03 2.84 -23.69
C PHE A 221 18.57 1.61 -22.91
N SER A 222 19.15 1.38 -21.73
CA SER A 222 18.61 0.41 -20.78
C SER A 222 17.33 0.99 -20.17
N GLY A 223 16.20 0.33 -20.41
CA GLY A 223 14.89 0.83 -19.99
C GLY A 223 13.81 -0.24 -20.11
N ASN A 224 12.77 -0.14 -19.31
CA ASN A 224 11.74 -1.18 -19.25
C ASN A 224 10.87 -1.21 -20.52
N LYS A 225 10.89 -2.35 -21.22
CA LYS A 225 10.17 -2.69 -22.46
C LYS A 225 8.65 -2.46 -22.40
N ARG A 226 8.08 -2.47 -21.19
CA ARG A 226 6.65 -2.31 -20.93
C ARG A 226 6.26 -0.99 -20.29
N SER A 227 7.20 -0.08 -20.02
CA SER A 227 6.86 1.25 -19.47
C SER A 227 5.82 1.93 -20.37
N ASN A 228 4.61 2.07 -19.86
CA ASN A 228 3.42 2.46 -20.63
C ASN A 228 3.40 3.98 -20.92
N CYS A 229 4.53 4.51 -21.40
CA CYS A 229 4.69 5.90 -21.85
C CYS A 229 3.76 6.25 -23.02
N THR A 230 3.26 5.25 -23.73
CA THR A 230 2.25 5.38 -24.79
C THR A 230 0.87 5.78 -24.26
N GLN A 231 0.47 5.37 -23.04
CA GLN A 231 -0.84 5.70 -22.46
C GLN A 231 -0.92 7.17 -22.00
N LYS A 232 0.17 7.71 -21.43
CA LYS A 232 0.23 9.14 -21.04
C LYS A 232 0.15 10.06 -22.27
N ARG A 233 0.63 9.59 -23.43
CA ARG A 233 0.50 10.30 -24.71
C ARG A 233 -0.91 10.19 -25.30
N SER A 234 -1.58 9.04 -25.32
CA SER A 234 -2.93 8.96 -25.90
C SER A 234 -3.92 9.89 -25.18
N ASN A 235 -3.85 9.95 -23.85
CA ASN A 235 -4.71 10.84 -23.06
C ASN A 235 -4.40 12.33 -23.30
N CYS A 236 -3.11 12.70 -23.43
CA CYS A 236 -2.71 14.07 -23.81
C CYS A 236 -3.05 14.42 -25.26
N THR A 237 -3.03 13.45 -26.19
CA THR A 237 -3.31 13.69 -27.61
C THR A 237 -4.82 13.84 -27.84
N GLN A 238 -5.64 13.06 -27.13
CA GLN A 238 -7.11 13.18 -27.14
C GLN A 238 -7.57 14.50 -26.50
N LYS A 239 -6.95 14.88 -25.37
CA LYS A 239 -7.22 16.17 -24.70
C LYS A 239 -6.77 17.36 -25.56
N ARG A 240 -5.66 17.22 -26.30
CA ARG A 240 -5.24 18.21 -27.31
C ARG A 240 -6.23 18.30 -28.47
N SER A 241 -6.69 17.19 -29.06
CA SER A 241 -7.64 17.24 -30.18
C SER A 241 -8.99 17.86 -29.80
N ASN A 242 -9.48 17.61 -28.58
CA ASN A 242 -10.70 18.27 -28.09
C ASN A 242 -10.49 19.78 -27.87
N CYS A 243 -9.31 20.21 -27.42
CA CYS A 243 -8.97 21.63 -27.32
C CYS A 243 -8.80 22.31 -28.69
N THR A 244 -8.21 21.65 -29.69
CA THR A 244 -8.11 22.21 -31.05
C THR A 244 -9.46 22.30 -31.76
N GLN A 245 -10.35 21.31 -31.57
CA GLN A 245 -11.71 21.32 -32.11
C GLN A 245 -12.59 22.42 -31.46
N LYS A 246 -12.45 22.63 -30.14
CA LYS A 246 -13.10 23.75 -29.45
C LYS A 246 -12.57 25.11 -29.91
N ARG A 247 -11.25 25.24 -30.15
CA ARG A 247 -10.66 26.48 -30.69
C ARG A 247 -11.15 26.79 -32.09
N SER A 248 -11.17 25.83 -33.02
CA SER A 248 -11.64 26.04 -34.40
C SER A 248 -13.12 26.41 -34.46
N ASN A 249 -13.97 25.77 -33.65
CA ASN A 249 -15.39 26.14 -33.55
C ASN A 249 -15.59 27.54 -32.97
N CYS A 250 -14.77 27.98 -32.00
CA CYS A 250 -14.80 29.34 -31.48
C CYS A 250 -14.35 30.39 -32.52
N THR A 251 -13.30 30.14 -33.31
CA THR A 251 -12.86 31.07 -34.36
C THR A 251 -13.83 31.13 -35.53
N GLN A 252 -14.49 30.03 -35.88
CA GLN A 252 -15.51 30.01 -36.94
C GLN A 252 -16.81 30.71 -36.51
N LYS A 253 -17.19 30.61 -35.23
CA LYS A 253 -18.33 31.33 -34.64
C LYS A 253 -18.07 32.84 -34.54
N ARG A 254 -16.84 33.25 -34.17
CA ARG A 254 -16.41 34.67 -34.20
C ARG A 254 -16.38 35.26 -35.62
N ARG A 255 -15.92 34.52 -36.63
CA ARG A 255 -15.94 34.98 -38.04
C ARG A 255 -17.35 35.14 -38.62
N LYS A 256 -18.32 34.29 -38.24
CA LYS A 256 -19.72 34.45 -38.64
C LYS A 256 -20.42 35.63 -37.92
N SER A 257 -20.08 35.88 -36.65
CA SER A 257 -20.57 37.05 -35.91
C SER A 257 -20.06 38.36 -36.49
N ASN A 258 -18.78 38.43 -36.88
CA ASN A 258 -18.16 39.67 -37.39
C ASN A 258 -18.55 40.00 -38.85
N ARG A 259 -19.11 39.03 -39.60
CA ARG A 259 -19.72 39.27 -40.92
C ARG A 259 -21.15 39.78 -40.84
N ARG A 260 -21.92 39.47 -39.78
CA ARG A 260 -23.27 40.02 -39.57
C ARG A 260 -23.29 41.46 -39.08
N ILE A 261 -22.22 41.95 -38.44
CA ILE A 261 -22.13 43.33 -37.93
C ILE A 261 -21.69 44.32 -39.03
N LYS A 262 -21.18 43.84 -40.17
CA LYS A 262 -20.77 44.69 -41.32
C LYS A 262 -21.82 44.75 -42.44
N SER A 263 -23.02 44.20 -42.24
CA SER A 263 -24.09 44.16 -43.23
C SER A 263 -25.42 44.69 -42.69
N SER A 264 -25.37 45.61 -41.72
CA SER A 264 -26.51 46.38 -41.20
C SER A 264 -26.11 47.83 -41.11
#